data_AF-A0A3N4I034-F1
#
_entry.id   AF-A0A3N4I034-F1
#
_cell.length_a   1.000
_cell.length_b   1.000
_cell.length_c   1.000
_cell.angle_alpha   90.00
_cell.angle_beta   90.00
_cell.angle_gamma   90.00
#
_symmetry.space_group_name_H-M   'P 1'
#
loop_
_entity.id
_entity.type
_entity.pdbx_description
1 polymer ?
#
loop_
_entity_poly.entity_id
_entity_poly.type
_entity_poly.pdbx_seq_one_letter_code
_entity_poly.pdbx_strand_id
1 'polypeptide(L)'
;MTGTYSKADIGMRILIEHLLTLPNITPEDMCIIDADDLLGDPEKVLGYLCDMLDEGFREEMVNWGEIPEELKKQLGKWKGFHEDALEAKGIRKRERNGIREVWKRGSASG
;
A
#
# COMPACT_ATOMS: atom_id res chain seq x y z
N MET A 1 27.69 4.40 -13.77
CA MET A 1 27.25 3.63 -12.59
C MET A 1 26.03 2.81 -13.00
N THR A 2 26.19 1.54 -13.34
CA THR A 2 25.07 0.66 -13.70
C THR A 2 24.80 -0.26 -12.53
N GLY A 3 24.02 0.23 -11.55
CA GLY A 3 23.46 -0.62 -10.51
C GLY A 3 22.46 -1.60 -11.15
N THR A 4 22.55 -2.88 -10.80
CA THR A 4 21.58 -3.88 -11.22
C THR A 4 20.28 -3.65 -10.45
N TYR A 5 19.23 -3.24 -11.15
CA TYR A 5 17.89 -3.09 -10.60
C TYR A 5 17.29 -4.48 -10.29
N SER A 6 16.59 -4.60 -9.16
CA SER A 6 15.80 -5.79 -8.86
C SER A 6 14.61 -5.90 -9.82
N LYS A 7 13.97 -7.08 -9.91
CA LYS A 7 12.76 -7.24 -10.73
C LYS A 7 11.63 -6.31 -10.30
N ALA A 8 11.53 -5.99 -9.01
CA ALA A 8 10.54 -5.06 -8.48
C ALA A 8 10.80 -3.63 -8.96
N ASP A 9 12.07 -3.20 -8.95
CA ASP A 9 12.48 -1.88 -9.45
C ASP A 9 12.16 -1.72 -10.94
N ILE A 10 12.35 -2.78 -11.74
CA ILE A 10 11.99 -2.80 -13.15
C ILE A 10 10.47 -2.69 -13.34
N GLY A 11 9.68 -3.44 -12.56
CA GLY A 11 8.22 -3.40 -12.63
C GLY A 11 7.66 -2.01 -12.31
N MET A 12 8.13 -1.39 -11.23
CA MET A 12 7.72 -0.04 -10.85
C MET A 12 8.10 1.00 -11.89
N ARG A 13 9.30 0.88 -12.46
CA ARG A 13 9.75 1.76 -13.53
C ARG A 13 8.83 1.69 -14.75
N ILE A 14 8.49 0.50 -15.23
CA ILE A 14 7.60 0.33 -16.39
C ILE A 14 6.22 0.93 -16.10
N LEU A 15 5.70 0.73 -14.88
CA LEU A 15 4.41 1.30 -14.48
C LEU A 15 4.45 2.83 -14.49
N ILE A 16 5.46 3.44 -13.88
CA ILE A 16 5.61 4.91 -13.84
C ILE A 16 5.79 5.47 -15.24
N GLU A 17 6.66 4.86 -16.06
CA GLU A 17 6.86 5.26 -17.45
C GLU A 17 5.54 5.22 -18.22
N HIS A 18 4.72 4.18 -18.04
CA HIS A 18 3.41 4.07 -18.66
C HIS A 18 2.42 5.14 -18.15
N LEU A 19 2.34 5.37 -16.85
CA LEU A 19 1.44 6.39 -16.28
C LEU A 19 1.77 7.79 -16.82
N LEU A 20 3.05 8.10 -16.98
CA LEU A 20 3.52 9.35 -17.59
C LEU A 20 3.22 9.45 -19.10
N THR A 21 2.82 8.36 -19.76
CA THR A 21 2.31 8.42 -21.15
C THR A 21 0.81 8.70 -21.24
N LEU A 22 0.07 8.63 -20.13
CA LEU A 22 -1.37 8.87 -20.13
C LEU A 22 -1.67 10.38 -20.22
N PRO A 23 -2.70 10.77 -20.99
CA PRO A 23 -3.11 12.17 -21.03
C PRO A 23 -3.66 12.62 -19.67
N ASN A 24 -3.32 13.85 -19.28
CA ASN A 24 -3.77 14.49 -18.03
C ASN A 24 -3.25 13.84 -16.73
N ILE A 25 -2.13 13.12 -16.79
CA ILE A 25 -1.40 12.68 -15.59
C ILE A 25 -0.04 13.37 -15.59
N THR A 26 0.26 14.08 -14.51
CA THR A 26 1.56 14.68 -14.25
C THR A 26 2.24 13.95 -13.08
N PRO A 27 3.57 14.06 -12.93
CA PRO A 27 4.26 13.53 -11.75
C PRO A 27 3.65 13.97 -10.42
N GLU A 28 3.13 15.20 -10.37
CA GLU A 28 2.51 15.81 -9.18
C GLU A 28 1.15 15.17 -8.83
N ASP A 29 0.50 14.50 -9.79
CA ASP A 29 -0.77 13.79 -9.58
C ASP A 29 -0.56 12.38 -9.00
N MET A 30 0.69 11.95 -8.80
CA MET A 30 1.03 10.59 -8.40
C MET A 30 1.71 10.54 -7.04
N CYS A 31 1.21 9.68 -6.16
CA CYS A 31 1.88 9.30 -4.92
C CYS A 31 2.12 7.79 -4.92
N ILE A 32 3.34 7.39 -4.57
CA ILE A 32 3.72 5.99 -4.40
C ILE A 32 4.03 5.76 -2.93
N ILE A 33 3.31 4.82 -2.33
CA ILE A 33 3.49 4.43 -0.93
C ILE A 33 3.98 2.99 -0.90
N ASP A 34 5.12 2.78 -0.24
CA ASP A 34 5.64 1.42 0.00
C ASP A 34 4.75 0.71 1.04
N ALA A 35 4.38 -0.54 0.75
CA ALA A 35 3.48 -1.30 1.59
C ALA A 35 4.12 -1.69 2.94
N ASP A 36 5.42 -1.98 2.97
CA ASP A 36 6.11 -2.33 4.21
C ASP A 36 6.28 -1.10 5.12
N ASP A 37 6.52 0.08 4.55
CA ASP A 37 6.54 1.35 5.31
C ASP A 37 5.14 1.69 5.86
N LEU A 38 4.10 1.61 5.02
CA LEU A 38 2.71 1.84 5.43
C LEU A 38 2.28 0.87 6.54
N LEU A 39 2.62 -0.41 6.41
CA LEU A 39 2.30 -1.41 7.44
C LEU A 39 3.24 -1.32 8.65
N GLY A 40 4.39 -0.66 8.55
CA GLY A 40 5.32 -0.44 9.65
C GLY A 40 4.88 0.70 10.59
N ASP A 41 4.34 1.77 10.02
CA ASP A 41 3.83 2.93 10.76
C ASP A 41 2.69 3.65 9.99
N PRO A 42 1.45 3.10 10.02
CA PRO A 42 0.35 3.59 9.21
C PRO A 42 -0.01 5.07 9.46
N GLU A 43 -0.02 5.48 10.73
CA GLU A 43 -0.36 6.86 11.13
C GLU A 43 0.67 7.85 10.60
N LYS A 44 1.96 7.52 10.71
CA LYS A 44 3.03 8.39 10.21
C LYS A 44 2.98 8.52 8.69
N VAL A 45 2.82 7.42 7.97
CA VAL A 45 2.81 7.43 6.50
C VAL A 45 1.59 8.18 5.96
N LEU A 46 0.40 7.92 6.51
CA LEU A 46 -0.80 8.65 6.11
C LEU A 46 -0.78 10.11 6.57
N GLY A 47 -0.17 10.42 7.72
CA GLY A 47 0.08 11.80 8.14
C GLY A 47 0.86 12.60 7.09
N TYR A 48 1.96 12.04 6.58
CA TYR A 48 2.70 12.69 5.48
C TYR A 48 1.89 12.82 4.20
N LEU A 49 1.07 11.82 3.86
CA LEU A 49 0.18 11.91 2.71
C LEU A 49 -0.82 13.06 2.88
N CYS A 50 -1.45 13.17 4.05
CA CYS A 50 -2.37 14.25 4.38
C CYS A 50 -1.69 15.63 4.29
N ASP A 51 -0.49 15.77 4.86
CA ASP A 51 0.30 17.01 4.78
C ASP A 51 0.62 17.40 3.33
N MET A 52 0.93 16.43 2.45
CA MET A 52 1.17 16.69 1.02
C MET A 52 -0.08 17.15 0.28
N LEU A 53 -1.26 16.69 0.71
CA LEU A 53 -2.56 17.03 0.12
C LEU A 53 -3.19 18.28 0.74
N ASP A 54 -2.54 18.92 1.71
CA ASP A 54 -3.11 20.01 2.52
C ASP A 54 -4.43 19.59 3.21
N GLU A 55 -4.50 18.33 3.63
CA GLU A 55 -5.65 17.72 4.29
C GLU A 55 -5.31 17.34 5.73
N GLY A 56 -6.32 17.34 6.61
CA GLY A 56 -6.13 16.92 8.00
C GLY A 56 -6.17 15.40 8.17
N PHE A 57 -5.13 14.82 8.79
CA PHE A 57 -5.17 13.42 9.22
C PHE A 57 -6.32 13.19 10.22
N ARG A 58 -7.04 12.08 10.06
CA ARG A 58 -8.10 11.65 10.97
C ARG A 58 -7.93 10.18 11.33
N GLU A 59 -8.20 9.83 12.59
CA GLU A 59 -8.02 8.45 13.09
C GLU A 59 -8.85 7.44 12.28
N GLU A 60 -10.00 7.84 11.76
CA GLU A 60 -10.88 6.99 10.96
C GLU A 60 -10.24 6.57 9.62
N MET A 61 -9.17 7.24 9.18
CA MET A 61 -8.39 6.86 7.99
C MET A 61 -7.59 5.58 8.21
N VAL A 62 -7.14 5.32 9.45
CA VAL A 62 -6.44 4.08 9.83
C VAL A 62 -7.36 3.11 10.59
N ASN A 63 -8.47 3.59 11.15
CA ASN A 63 -9.38 2.81 11.97
C ASN A 63 -10.84 3.18 11.68
N TRP A 64 -11.40 2.60 10.63
CA TRP A 64 -12.78 2.85 10.20
C TRP A 64 -13.82 1.95 10.90
N GLY A 65 -13.41 1.07 11.81
CA GLY A 65 -14.33 0.19 12.54
C GLY A 65 -15.04 -0.80 11.62
N GLU A 66 -16.30 -1.11 11.90
CA GLU A 66 -17.05 -2.06 11.07
C GLU A 66 -17.63 -1.38 9.83
N ILE A 67 -17.51 -2.07 8.69
CA ILE A 67 -18.08 -1.60 7.44
C ILE A 67 -19.61 -1.54 7.56
N PRO A 68 -20.27 -0.42 7.18
CA PRO A 68 -21.74 -0.33 7.18
C PRO A 68 -22.39 -1.39 6.29
N GLU A 69 -23.56 -1.89 6.69
CA GLU A 69 -24.30 -2.95 5.97
C GLU A 69 -24.63 -2.58 4.52
N GLU A 70 -24.85 -1.30 4.25
CA GLU A 70 -25.09 -0.75 2.92
C GLU A 70 -23.89 -0.95 2.00
N LEU A 71 -22.67 -0.73 2.51
CA LEU A 71 -21.43 -0.92 1.78
C LEU A 71 -21.12 -2.41 1.62
N LYS A 72 -21.39 -3.24 2.63
CA LYS A 72 -21.26 -4.70 2.53
C LYS A 72 -22.10 -5.28 1.38
N LYS A 73 -23.34 -4.81 1.20
CA LYS A 73 -24.21 -5.24 0.09
C LYS A 73 -23.64 -4.87 -1.28
N GLN A 74 -22.97 -3.72 -1.39
CA GLN A 74 -22.35 -3.29 -2.65
C GLN A 74 -21.10 -4.11 -2.97
N LEU A 75 -20.27 -4.39 -1.97
CA LEU A 75 -19.05 -5.19 -2.08
C LEU A 75 -19.34 -6.68 -2.33
N GLY A 76 -20.49 -7.18 -1.86
CA GLY A 76 -20.94 -8.57 -2.08
C GLY A 76 -21.13 -8.96 -3.55
N LYS A 77 -21.12 -8.00 -4.49
CA LYS A 77 -21.15 -8.26 -5.95
C LYS A 77 -19.88 -8.97 -6.45
N TRP A 78 -18.81 -9.00 -5.67
CA TRP A 78 -17.50 -9.49 -6.07
C TRP A 78 -17.04 -10.66 -5.19
N LYS A 79 -17.94 -11.62 -4.94
CA LYS A 79 -17.71 -12.72 -3.98
C LYS A 79 -16.41 -13.50 -4.30
N GLY A 80 -15.53 -13.67 -3.28
CA GLY A 80 -14.26 -14.42 -3.37
C GLY A 80 -12.97 -13.58 -3.40
N PHE A 81 -13.02 -12.28 -3.68
CA PHE A 81 -11.83 -11.40 -3.71
C PHE A 81 -11.81 -10.35 -2.58
N HIS A 82 -12.94 -10.14 -1.89
CA HIS A 82 -13.10 -9.03 -0.93
C HIS A 82 -13.59 -9.47 0.46
N GLU A 83 -13.52 -10.76 0.80
CA GLU A 83 -13.91 -11.24 2.13
C GLU A 83 -13.04 -10.60 3.21
N ASP A 84 -11.72 -10.56 3.00
CA ASP A 84 -10.78 -9.87 3.88
C ASP A 84 -11.05 -8.35 3.96
N ALA A 85 -11.48 -7.74 2.85
CA ALA A 85 -11.81 -6.32 2.81
C ALA A 85 -13.13 -6.02 3.54
N LEU A 86 -14.10 -6.93 3.51
CA LEU A 86 -15.38 -6.81 4.22
C LEU A 86 -15.21 -6.88 5.74
N GLU A 87 -14.23 -7.65 6.20
CA GLU A 87 -13.89 -7.80 7.62
C GLU A 87 -12.85 -6.78 8.09
N ALA A 88 -12.21 -6.06 7.16
CA ALA A 88 -11.19 -5.08 7.48
C ALA A 88 -11.78 -3.94 8.33
N LYS A 89 -11.15 -3.69 9.48
CA LYS A 89 -11.51 -2.59 10.40
C LYS A 89 -10.54 -1.41 10.35
N GLY A 90 -9.54 -1.49 9.46
CA GLY A 90 -8.50 -0.49 9.34
C GLY A 90 -7.19 -1.02 8.77
N ILE A 91 -6.24 -0.11 8.59
CA ILE A 91 -4.84 -0.45 8.31
C ILE A 91 -4.16 -0.68 9.66
N ARG A 92 -3.70 -1.91 9.90
CA ARG A 92 -3.07 -2.27 11.17
C ARG A 92 -1.57 -2.37 10.98
N LYS A 93 -0.84 -1.82 11.96
CA LYS A 93 0.60 -2.02 12.06
C LYS A 93 0.88 -3.52 12.09
N ARG A 94 1.71 -3.98 11.15
CA ARG A 94 2.08 -5.39 11.05
C ARG A 94 2.95 -5.76 12.25
N GLU A 95 2.55 -6.78 13.00
CA GLU A 95 3.45 -7.39 13.98
C GLU A 95 4.63 -8.03 13.24
N ARG A 96 5.85 -7.61 13.56
CA ARG A 96 7.07 -8.10 12.91
C ARG A 96 7.47 -9.49 13.43
N ASN A 97 6.56 -10.45 13.42
CA ASN A 97 6.88 -11.83 13.76
C ASN A 97 7.49 -12.53 12.53
N GLY A 98 8.83 -12.51 12.41
CA GLY A 98 9.58 -13.58 11.75
C GLY A 98 10.11 -13.40 10.31
N ILE A 99 9.92 -12.26 9.62
CA ILE A 99 10.38 -12.13 8.21
C ILE A 99 11.93 -12.14 8.09
N ARG A 100 12.66 -11.80 9.15
CA ARG A 100 14.15 -11.81 9.15
C ARG A 100 14.76 -13.21 8.98
N GLU A 101 14.04 -14.28 9.30
CA GLU A 101 14.50 -15.67 9.12
C GLU A 101 14.37 -16.15 7.67
N VAL A 102 13.31 -15.72 6.97
CA VAL A 102 12.99 -16.20 5.61
C VAL A 102 14.00 -15.68 4.58
N TRP A 103 14.40 -14.41 4.70
CA TRP A 103 15.41 -13.81 3.82
C TRP A 103 16.84 -14.27 4.11
N LYS A 104 17.13 -14.79 5.32
CA LYS A 104 18.45 -15.36 5.63
C LYS A 104 18.69 -16.73 4.98
N ARG A 105 17.64 -17.53 4.74
CA ARG A 105 17.78 -18.86 4.10
C ARG A 105 17.99 -18.78 2.58
N GLY A 106 17.67 -17.66 1.95
CA GLY A 106 17.87 -17.45 0.51
C GLY A 106 19.25 -16.90 0.10
N SER A 107 20.10 -16.53 1.07
CA SER A 107 21.44 -15.96 0.81
C SER A 107 22.58 -16.94 1.09
N ALA A 108 22.27 -18.20 1.42
CA ALA A 108 23.25 -19.25 1.69
C ALA A 108 23.15 -20.38 0.65
N SER A 109 23.31 -20.02 -0.61
CA SER A 109 23.65 -20.94 -1.69
C SER A 109 24.36 -20.14 -2.79
N GLY A 110 25.57 -19.72 -2.44
CA GLY A 110 26.62 -19.35 -3.38
C GLY A 110 27.71 -20.42 -3.36
#